data_AF-A0A3D4RTI9-F1
#
_entry.id   AF-A0A3D4RTI9-F1
#
_cell.length_a   1.000
_cell.length_b   1.000
_cell.length_c   1.000
_cell.angle_alpha   90.00
_cell.angle_beta   90.00
_cell.angle_gamma   90.00
#
_symmetry.space_group_name_H-M   'P 1'
#
loop_
_entity.id
_entity.type
_entity.pdbx_description
1 polymer ?
#
loop_
_entity_poly.entity_id
_entity_poly.type
_entity_poly.pdbx_seq_one_letter_code
_entity_poly.pdbx_strand_id
1 'polypeptide(L)'
;MLGGESFSALAEGLQAALWRLGGAPLEHRTDSLSAAFKNLSLEAQEDLTERYEALCRHYAMVATRNNRGRSHENGAVESPHGHIKRRIAQALLLRGSADFASLEDNRQWLDALVGRFNRRCSEALAVEREELQALPARRTTDDSEQVVAVTTSSTIEVKRVLYSVPARLIGERLRLHIFDDRIEAFVGATRAITLARVYGIHHERARCIDYRHLIGSLARKPQALRYSQLREDLLPNAAYRAIWQHLDWQHLDSHLEARPPGGARGVQTHRRHARLGGPRRLRAGPRHLRARTHRRRGHPQPARA
;
A
#
# COMPACT_ATOMS: atom_id res chain seq x y z
N MET A 1 6.15 -5.23 9.79
CA MET A 1 5.42 -4.19 9.06
C MET A 1 6.19 -3.90 7.80
N LEU A 2 5.53 -4.02 6.65
CA LEU A 2 6.13 -3.72 5.34
C LEU A 2 5.57 -2.42 4.76
N GLY A 3 4.42 -1.95 5.27
CA GLY A 3 3.74 -0.74 4.84
C GLY A 3 3.96 0.50 5.70
N GLY A 4 3.63 1.66 5.12
CA GLY A 4 3.47 2.90 5.85
C GLY A 4 2.26 2.85 6.80
N GLU A 5 2.15 3.86 7.66
CA GLU A 5 1.08 4.02 8.65
C GLU A 5 -0.29 3.87 7.98
N SER A 6 -0.94 2.71 8.19
CA SER A 6 -2.27 2.40 7.66
C SER A 6 -3.12 1.68 8.71
N PHE A 7 -4.45 1.74 8.55
CA PHE A 7 -5.37 1.06 9.47
C PHE A 7 -5.15 -0.44 9.54
N SER A 8 -5.01 -1.11 8.39
CA SER A 8 -4.80 -2.55 8.36
C SER A 8 -3.55 -2.95 9.13
N ALA A 9 -2.46 -2.17 9.06
CA ALA A 9 -1.26 -2.42 9.85
C ALA A 9 -1.50 -2.24 11.36
N LEU A 10 -2.25 -1.21 11.76
CA LEU A 10 -2.64 -0.99 13.16
C LEU A 10 -3.52 -2.14 13.67
N ALA A 11 -4.57 -2.48 12.93
CA ALA A 11 -5.56 -3.47 13.29
C ALA A 11 -4.92 -4.87 13.35
N GLU A 12 -4.15 -5.27 12.34
CA GLU A 12 -3.41 -6.54 12.36
C GLU A 12 -2.41 -6.61 13.52
N GLY A 13 -1.68 -5.51 13.78
CA GLY A 13 -0.74 -5.43 14.88
C GLY A 13 -1.41 -5.55 16.25
N LEU A 14 -2.52 -4.84 16.45
CA LEU A 14 -3.31 -4.90 17.68
C LEU A 14 -3.90 -6.29 17.87
N GLN A 15 -4.56 -6.86 16.86
CA GLN A 15 -5.08 -8.22 16.91
C GLN A 15 -3.96 -9.21 17.24
N ALA A 16 -2.82 -9.16 16.56
CA ALA A 16 -1.70 -10.05 16.86
C ALA A 16 -1.24 -9.92 18.32
N ALA A 17 -1.22 -8.72 18.88
CA ALA A 17 -0.89 -8.48 20.29
C ALA A 17 -1.93 -9.10 21.23
N LEU A 18 -3.23 -8.85 21.03
CA LEU A 18 -4.31 -9.41 21.85
C LEU A 18 -4.30 -10.94 21.85
N TRP A 19 -4.13 -11.55 20.67
CA TRP A 19 -4.05 -13.00 20.54
C TRP A 19 -2.79 -13.59 21.18
N ARG A 20 -1.65 -12.88 21.14
CA ARG A 20 -0.43 -13.29 21.85
C ARG A 20 -0.56 -13.12 23.37
N LEU A 21 -1.32 -12.13 23.82
CA LEU A 21 -1.65 -11.92 25.24
C LEU A 21 -2.64 -12.97 25.76
N GLY A 22 -3.49 -13.51 24.88
CA GLY A 22 -4.51 -14.50 25.24
C GLY A 22 -5.82 -13.88 25.75
N GLY A 23 -5.99 -12.57 25.61
CA GLY A 23 -7.15 -11.82 26.11
C GLY A 23 -7.13 -10.37 25.65
N ALA A 24 -8.24 -9.67 25.83
CA ALA A 24 -8.38 -8.25 25.51
C ALA A 24 -8.50 -7.39 26.78
N PRO A 25 -7.82 -6.24 26.87
CA PRO A 25 -7.99 -5.32 28.00
C PRO A 25 -9.38 -4.68 27.99
N LEU A 26 -9.80 -4.14 29.12
CA LEU A 26 -11.06 -3.35 29.22
C LEU A 26 -10.98 -2.05 28.42
N GLU A 27 -9.85 -1.38 28.47
CA GLU A 27 -9.61 -0.08 27.82
C GLU A 27 -8.45 -0.20 26.83
N HIS A 28 -8.64 0.32 25.62
CA HIS A 28 -7.57 0.51 24.66
C HIS A 28 -7.41 2.00 24.34
N ARG A 29 -6.27 2.55 24.74
CA ARG A 29 -5.97 3.97 24.61
C ARG A 29 -5.01 4.22 23.45
N THR A 30 -5.37 5.13 22.56
CA THR A 30 -4.49 5.59 21.48
C THR A 30 -4.10 7.04 21.67
N ASP A 31 -2.95 7.42 21.10
CA ASP A 31 -2.73 8.83 20.79
C ASP A 31 -3.75 9.28 19.72
N SER A 32 -3.80 10.59 19.44
CA SER A 32 -4.73 11.09 18.43
C SER A 32 -4.49 10.42 17.08
N LEU A 33 -5.31 9.43 16.71
CA LEU A 33 -5.25 8.74 15.41
C LEU A 33 -5.25 9.74 14.24
N SER A 34 -6.02 10.82 14.36
CA SER A 34 -6.06 11.94 13.40
C SER A 34 -4.70 12.65 13.21
N ALA A 35 -3.81 12.58 14.21
CA ALA A 35 -2.47 13.16 14.18
C ALA A 35 -1.42 12.17 13.66
N ALA A 36 -1.63 10.86 13.85
CA ALA A 36 -0.84 9.80 13.22
C ALA A 36 -1.06 9.77 11.69
N PHE A 37 -2.27 10.09 11.21
CA PHE A 37 -2.60 10.03 9.77
C PHE A 37 -2.81 11.41 9.12
N LYS A 38 -1.94 12.38 9.38
CA LYS A 38 -2.04 13.79 8.90
C LYS A 38 -2.20 13.98 7.38
N ASN A 39 -1.96 12.94 6.57
CA ASN A 39 -2.05 13.00 5.11
C ASN A 39 -3.40 12.52 4.53
N LEU A 40 -4.41 12.27 5.37
CA LEU A 40 -5.71 11.75 4.93
C LEU A 40 -6.78 12.83 4.80
N SER A 41 -7.68 12.65 3.82
CA SER A 41 -8.90 13.46 3.66
C SER A 41 -9.83 13.30 4.87
N LEU A 42 -10.74 14.24 5.06
CA LEU A 42 -11.72 14.21 6.16
C LEU A 42 -12.53 12.90 6.17
N GLU A 43 -13.05 12.49 5.01
CA GLU A 43 -13.79 11.24 4.82
C GLU A 43 -12.95 10.01 5.21
N ALA A 44 -11.66 10.01 4.88
CA ALA A 44 -10.76 8.91 5.25
C ALA A 44 -10.48 8.90 6.76
N GLN A 45 -10.47 10.05 7.44
CA GLN A 45 -10.33 10.11 8.89
C GLN A 45 -11.57 9.60 9.63
N GLU A 46 -12.77 9.87 9.08
CA GLU A 46 -14.04 9.36 9.62
C GLU A 46 -14.13 7.83 9.45
N ASP A 47 -13.89 7.32 8.25
CA ASP A 47 -13.84 5.87 7.95
C ASP A 47 -12.84 5.14 8.86
N LEU A 48 -11.66 5.73 9.10
CA LEU A 48 -10.69 5.18 10.06
C LEU A 48 -11.23 5.09 11.49
N THR A 49 -11.90 6.15 11.94
CA THR A 49 -12.44 6.21 13.31
C THR A 49 -13.53 5.15 13.47
N GLU A 50 -14.41 5.00 12.47
CA GLU A 50 -15.46 3.98 12.46
C GLU A 50 -14.88 2.56 12.50
N ARG A 51 -13.88 2.26 11.67
CA ARG A 51 -13.24 0.94 11.66
C ARG A 51 -12.52 0.63 12.96
N TYR A 52 -11.87 1.64 13.56
CA TYR A 52 -11.22 1.48 14.86
C TYR A 52 -12.24 1.21 15.97
N GLU A 53 -13.35 1.94 16.01
CA GLU A 53 -14.44 1.70 16.97
C GLU A 53 -15.07 0.31 16.77
N ALA A 54 -15.25 -0.14 15.52
CA ALA A 54 -15.72 -1.48 15.21
C ALA A 54 -14.75 -2.56 15.72
N LEU A 55 -13.44 -2.36 15.55
CA LEU A 55 -12.41 -3.25 16.07
C LEU A 55 -12.46 -3.33 17.59
N CYS A 56 -12.50 -2.18 18.28
CA CYS A 56 -12.63 -2.14 19.74
C CYS A 56 -13.89 -2.87 20.21
N ARG A 57 -15.05 -2.64 19.56
CA ARG A 57 -16.31 -3.31 19.88
C ARG A 57 -16.23 -4.84 19.71
N HIS A 58 -15.58 -5.32 18.65
CA HIS A 58 -15.39 -6.76 18.40
C HIS A 58 -14.60 -7.47 19.51
N TYR A 59 -13.67 -6.75 20.13
CA TYR A 59 -12.86 -7.24 21.24
C TYR A 59 -13.40 -6.80 22.62
N ALA A 60 -14.60 -6.23 22.69
CA ALA A 60 -15.21 -5.68 23.91
C ALA A 60 -14.35 -4.62 24.63
N MET A 61 -13.48 -3.92 23.90
CA MET A 61 -12.62 -2.88 24.45
C MET A 61 -13.31 -1.51 24.37
N VAL A 62 -13.11 -0.68 25.39
CA VAL A 62 -13.48 0.74 25.38
C VAL A 62 -12.35 1.54 24.76
N ALA A 63 -12.64 2.18 23.62
CA ALA A 63 -11.71 3.07 22.94
C ALA A 63 -11.58 4.40 23.70
N THR A 64 -10.36 4.78 24.09
CA THR A 64 -10.08 6.08 24.72
C THR A 64 -8.95 6.82 24.00
N ARG A 65 -8.90 8.14 24.19
CA ARG A 65 -7.87 9.02 23.63
C ARG A 65 -7.09 9.70 24.76
N ASN A 66 -5.80 9.94 24.56
CA ASN A 66 -5.01 10.71 25.52
C ASN A 66 -5.53 12.13 25.68
N ASN A 67 -5.51 12.63 26.92
CA ASN A 67 -5.90 14.00 27.22
C ASN A 67 -4.85 14.98 26.70
N ARG A 68 -5.25 15.95 25.89
CA ARG A 68 -4.34 17.00 25.40
C ARG A 68 -3.75 17.77 26.59
N GLY A 69 -2.43 17.73 26.75
CA GLY A 69 -1.69 18.48 27.78
C GLY A 69 -1.27 17.68 29.02
N ARG A 70 -1.53 16.37 29.10
CA ARG A 70 -1.00 15.50 30.16
C ARG A 70 0.17 14.64 29.66
N SER A 71 1.37 15.22 29.66
CA SER A 71 2.61 14.54 29.20
C SER A 71 2.93 13.24 29.95
N HIS A 72 2.43 13.08 31.18
CA HIS A 72 2.65 11.86 31.98
C HIS A 72 1.95 10.63 31.39
N GLU A 73 0.83 10.78 30.66
CA GLU A 73 0.10 9.67 30.04
C GLU A 73 0.88 9.07 28.85
N ASN A 74 1.63 9.91 28.12
CA ASN A 74 2.51 9.46 27.04
C ASN A 74 3.81 8.82 27.56
N GLY A 75 4.36 9.33 28.67
CA GLY A 75 5.65 8.87 29.20
C GLY A 75 5.69 7.38 29.56
N ALA A 76 4.55 6.83 30.00
CA ALA A 76 4.40 5.40 30.29
C ALA A 76 4.52 4.51 29.03
N VAL A 77 4.23 5.04 27.84
CA VAL A 77 4.33 4.31 26.55
C VAL A 77 5.66 4.63 25.84
N GLU A 78 6.09 5.89 25.89
CA GLU A 78 7.32 6.36 25.22
C GLU A 78 8.59 5.74 25.81
N SER A 79 8.64 5.54 27.13
CA SER A 79 9.80 4.95 27.79
C SER A 79 10.04 3.48 27.38
N PRO A 80 9.04 2.57 27.45
CA PRO A 80 9.16 1.21 26.90
C PRO A 80 9.56 1.18 25.41
N HIS A 81 8.98 2.05 24.59
CA HIS A 81 9.35 2.20 23.17
C HIS A 81 10.81 2.64 22.98
N GLY A 82 11.31 3.55 23.83
CA GLY A 82 12.71 3.94 23.84
C GLY A 82 13.63 2.80 24.29
N HIS A 83 13.21 1.99 25.27
CA HIS A 83 13.97 0.83 25.72
C HIS A 83 14.08 -0.26 24.66
N ILE A 84 12.99 -0.59 23.95
CA ILE A 84 13.04 -1.61 22.89
C ILE A 84 13.92 -1.16 21.72
N LYS A 85 13.83 0.11 21.28
CA LYS A 85 14.69 0.67 20.22
C LYS A 85 16.17 0.57 20.58
N ARG A 86 16.55 1.00 21.78
CA ARG A 86 17.94 0.90 22.28
C ARG A 86 18.43 -0.54 22.32
N ARG A 87 17.59 -1.48 22.75
CA ARG A 87 17.93 -2.90 22.83
C ARG A 87 18.10 -3.53 21.45
N ILE A 88 17.25 -3.20 20.48
CA ILE A 88 17.41 -3.63 19.08
C ILE A 88 18.75 -3.13 18.55
N ALA A 89 19.07 -1.86 18.75
CA ALA A 89 20.36 -1.29 18.33
C ALA A 89 21.55 -2.02 18.95
N GLN A 90 21.52 -2.29 20.27
CA GLN A 90 22.56 -3.06 20.95
C GLN A 90 22.67 -4.49 20.43
N ALA A 91 21.56 -5.16 20.17
CA ALA A 91 21.55 -6.52 19.64
C ALA A 91 22.11 -6.59 18.21
N LEU A 92 21.85 -5.57 17.38
CA LEU A 92 22.46 -5.44 16.05
C LEU A 92 23.97 -5.18 16.14
N LEU A 93 24.42 -4.36 17.09
CA LEU A 93 25.86 -4.15 17.33
C LEU A 93 26.56 -5.45 17.72
N LEU A 94 25.98 -6.24 18.62
CA LEU A 94 26.52 -7.56 19.01
C LEU A 94 26.52 -8.58 17.88
N ARG A 95 25.53 -8.49 16.98
CA ARG A 95 25.48 -9.34 15.77
C ARG A 95 26.56 -8.96 14.75
N GLY A 96 27.06 -7.72 14.79
CA GLY A 96 28.09 -7.21 13.88
C GLY A 96 27.59 -6.90 12.46
N SER A 97 26.29 -7.08 12.17
CA SER A 97 25.67 -6.72 10.89
C SER A 97 24.17 -6.49 11.06
N ALA A 98 23.62 -5.60 10.23
CA ALA A 98 22.19 -5.37 10.08
C ALA A 98 21.56 -6.18 8.92
N ASP A 99 22.35 -6.93 8.18
CA ASP A 99 21.89 -7.66 6.99
C ASP A 99 21.29 -9.00 7.36
N PHE A 100 20.09 -9.28 6.86
CA PHE A 100 19.39 -10.55 7.03
C PHE A 100 19.19 -11.22 5.66
N ALA A 101 19.27 -12.54 5.61
CA ALA A 101 19.10 -13.30 4.35
C ALA A 101 17.66 -13.20 3.82
N SER A 102 16.68 -13.06 4.71
CA SER A 102 15.29 -12.83 4.36
C SER A 102 14.56 -11.96 5.38
N LEU A 103 13.39 -11.46 5.00
CA LEU A 103 12.47 -10.79 5.93
C LEU A 103 12.01 -11.71 7.06
N GLU A 104 11.91 -13.01 6.79
CA GLU A 104 11.49 -14.00 7.78
C GLU A 104 12.57 -14.20 8.85
N ASP A 105 13.85 -14.27 8.45
CA ASP A 105 14.96 -14.34 9.40
C ASP A 105 15.03 -13.11 10.30
N ASN A 106 14.76 -11.93 9.73
CA ASN A 106 14.68 -10.69 10.50
C ASN A 106 13.53 -10.74 11.53
N ARG A 107 12.34 -11.21 11.13
CA ARG A 107 11.17 -11.35 12.00
C ARG A 107 11.44 -12.33 13.14
N GLN A 108 12.00 -13.50 12.85
CA GLN A 108 12.33 -14.51 13.87
C GLN A 108 13.38 -14.00 14.86
N TRP A 109 14.41 -13.30 14.37
CA TRP A 109 15.41 -12.69 15.23
C TRP A 109 14.81 -11.62 16.16
N LEU A 110 13.93 -10.76 15.63
CA LEU A 110 13.20 -9.76 16.41
C LEU A 110 12.28 -10.41 17.45
N ASP A 111 11.49 -11.40 17.07
CA ASP A 111 10.57 -12.11 17.96
C ASP A 111 11.35 -12.82 19.09
N ALA A 112 12.49 -13.43 18.79
CA ALA A 112 13.35 -14.03 19.80
C ALA A 112 13.91 -12.97 20.77
N LEU A 113 14.37 -11.83 20.26
CA LEU A 113 14.89 -10.73 21.07
C LEU A 113 13.81 -10.17 22.00
N VAL A 114 12.62 -9.87 21.47
CA VAL A 114 11.47 -9.36 22.24
C VAL A 114 11.00 -10.40 23.25
N GLY A 115 10.93 -11.68 22.88
CA GLY A 115 10.58 -12.77 23.77
C GLY A 115 11.50 -12.88 24.99
N ARG A 116 12.82 -12.67 24.83
CA ARG A 116 13.75 -12.63 25.96
C ARG A 116 13.42 -11.54 26.97
N PHE A 117 12.93 -10.39 26.49
CA PHE A 117 12.59 -9.27 27.36
C PHE A 117 11.23 -9.45 28.02
N ASN A 118 10.24 -9.93 27.27
CA ASN A 118 8.90 -10.17 27.80
C ASN A 118 8.90 -11.23 28.91
N ARG A 119 9.85 -12.17 28.90
CA ARG A 119 10.05 -13.12 30.01
C ARG A 119 10.34 -12.47 31.36
N ARG A 120 10.87 -11.24 31.41
CA ARG A 120 11.09 -10.54 32.68
C ARG A 120 9.81 -9.99 33.29
N CYS A 121 8.77 -9.83 32.48
CA CYS A 121 7.47 -9.33 32.89
C CYS A 121 6.43 -10.45 32.93
N SER A 122 6.80 -11.72 32.72
CA SER A 122 5.84 -12.82 32.58
C SER A 122 5.08 -13.11 33.87
N GLU A 123 5.72 -12.95 35.03
CA GLU A 123 5.08 -13.15 36.33
C GLU A 123 4.03 -12.08 36.61
N ALA A 124 4.39 -10.79 36.42
CA ALA A 124 3.43 -9.69 36.54
C ALA A 124 2.29 -9.80 35.52
N LEU A 125 2.61 -10.17 34.28
CA LEU A 125 1.62 -10.40 33.23
C LEU A 125 0.69 -11.57 33.56
N ALA A 126 1.16 -12.62 34.24
CA ALA A 126 0.31 -13.75 34.60
C ALA A 126 -0.82 -13.32 35.55
N VAL A 127 -0.53 -12.42 36.50
CA VAL A 127 -1.54 -11.84 37.40
C VAL A 127 -2.54 -10.99 36.61
N GLU A 128 -2.07 -10.06 35.77
CA GLU A 128 -2.96 -9.20 34.98
C GLU A 128 -3.78 -9.96 33.93
N ARG A 129 -3.29 -11.12 33.47
CA ARG A 129 -3.95 -11.94 32.45
C ARG A 129 -5.29 -12.50 32.94
N GLU A 130 -5.45 -12.71 34.24
CA GLU A 130 -6.72 -13.17 34.84
C GLU A 130 -7.84 -12.13 34.71
N GLU A 131 -7.47 -10.85 34.62
CA GLU A 131 -8.40 -9.72 34.47
C GLU A 131 -8.73 -9.39 32.99
N LEU A 132 -8.10 -10.10 32.03
CA LEU A 132 -8.36 -9.88 30.61
C LEU A 132 -9.71 -10.47 30.20
N GLN A 133 -10.38 -9.76 29.31
CA GLN A 133 -11.58 -10.24 28.66
C GLN A 133 -11.26 -11.36 27.68
N ALA A 134 -12.21 -12.29 27.51
CA ALA A 134 -12.08 -13.37 26.56
C ALA A 134 -11.95 -12.84 25.12
N LEU A 135 -11.13 -13.51 24.32
CA LEU A 135 -11.02 -13.20 22.90
C LEU A 135 -12.29 -13.64 22.16
N PRO A 136 -12.70 -12.90 21.11
CA PRO A 136 -13.76 -13.34 20.21
C PRO A 136 -13.34 -14.62 19.48
N ALA A 137 -14.32 -15.41 19.03
CA ALA A 137 -14.08 -16.71 18.38
C ALA A 137 -13.18 -16.64 17.13
N ARG A 138 -13.13 -15.47 16.48
CA ARG A 138 -12.28 -15.22 15.31
C ARG A 138 -11.76 -13.79 15.32
N ARG A 139 -10.64 -13.60 14.64
CA ARG A 139 -10.11 -12.27 14.28
C ARG A 139 -11.09 -11.51 13.38
N THR A 140 -11.11 -10.18 13.48
CA THR A 140 -11.75 -9.32 12.49
C THR A 140 -11.02 -9.43 11.16
N THR A 141 -11.77 -9.25 10.07
CA THR A 141 -11.20 -9.16 8.72
C THR A 141 -10.78 -7.71 8.49
N ASP A 142 -9.48 -7.43 8.67
CA ASP A 142 -8.94 -6.06 8.59
C ASP A 142 -8.46 -5.67 7.18
N ASP A 143 -8.91 -6.44 6.18
CA ASP A 143 -8.53 -6.19 4.82
C ASP A 143 -9.29 -5.01 4.24
N SER A 144 -8.65 -4.30 3.32
CA SER A 144 -9.36 -3.35 2.46
C SER A 144 -9.77 -4.06 1.18
N GLU A 145 -11.05 -3.97 0.84
CA GLU A 145 -11.55 -4.53 -0.40
C GLU A 145 -11.33 -3.59 -1.59
N GLN A 146 -10.88 -4.13 -2.71
CA GLN A 146 -10.80 -3.42 -3.98
C GLN A 146 -11.17 -4.36 -5.13
N VAL A 147 -12.06 -3.92 -6.03
CA VAL A 147 -12.37 -4.67 -7.24
C VAL A 147 -11.57 -4.14 -8.42
N VAL A 148 -10.82 -5.01 -9.10
CA VAL A 148 -9.99 -4.66 -10.25
C VAL A 148 -10.23 -5.61 -11.42
N ALA A 149 -10.12 -5.10 -12.65
CA ALA A 149 -10.15 -5.95 -13.85
C ALA A 149 -8.72 -6.40 -14.20
N VAL A 150 -8.58 -7.64 -14.64
CA VAL A 150 -7.31 -8.15 -15.15
C VAL A 150 -7.10 -7.69 -16.58
N THR A 151 -5.96 -7.03 -16.83
CA THR A 151 -5.61 -6.54 -18.16
C THR A 151 -5.25 -7.68 -19.11
N THR A 152 -5.22 -7.40 -20.41
CA THR A 152 -4.75 -8.35 -21.44
C THR A 152 -3.27 -8.73 -21.30
N SER A 153 -2.48 -7.91 -20.59
CA SER A 153 -1.11 -8.21 -20.20
C SER A 153 -1.01 -9.07 -18.94
N SER A 154 -2.12 -9.60 -18.41
CA SER A 154 -2.15 -10.40 -17.19
C SER A 154 -1.66 -9.66 -15.95
N THR A 155 -2.02 -8.39 -15.83
CA THR A 155 -1.62 -7.52 -14.71
C THR A 155 -2.82 -6.84 -14.07
N ILE A 156 -2.66 -6.44 -12.80
CA ILE A 156 -3.61 -5.65 -12.02
C ILE A 156 -2.88 -4.50 -11.32
N GLU A 157 -3.54 -3.37 -11.10
CA GLU A 157 -3.00 -2.23 -10.35
C GLU A 157 -3.69 -2.11 -8.99
N VAL A 158 -2.90 -2.17 -7.91
CA VAL A 158 -3.39 -2.11 -6.53
C VAL A 158 -2.59 -1.05 -5.80
N LYS A 159 -3.26 -0.01 -5.27
CA LYS A 159 -2.62 1.10 -4.53
C LYS A 159 -1.34 1.64 -5.21
N ARG A 160 -1.38 1.86 -6.54
CA ARG A 160 -0.28 2.35 -7.41
C ARG A 160 0.87 1.35 -7.64
N VAL A 161 0.71 0.10 -7.25
CA VAL A 161 1.65 -0.98 -7.50
C VAL A 161 1.08 -1.93 -8.54
N LEU A 162 1.89 -2.26 -9.55
CA LEU A 162 1.49 -3.17 -10.62
C LEU A 162 1.86 -4.60 -10.25
N TYR A 163 0.88 -5.50 -10.22
CA TYR A 163 1.08 -6.93 -9.96
C TYR A 163 0.81 -7.74 -11.21
N SER A 164 1.59 -8.79 -11.41
CA SER A 164 1.26 -9.84 -12.38
C SER A 164 0.31 -10.88 -11.76
N VAL A 165 -0.60 -11.42 -12.57
CA VAL A 165 -1.50 -12.52 -12.20
C VAL A 165 -1.48 -13.59 -13.29
N PRO A 166 -1.86 -14.85 -13.04
CA PRO A 166 -1.85 -15.90 -14.05
C PRO A 166 -2.73 -15.57 -15.28
N ALA A 167 -2.22 -15.88 -16.48
CA ALA A 167 -2.91 -15.60 -17.76
C ALA A 167 -4.33 -16.15 -17.90
N ARG A 168 -4.68 -17.20 -17.14
CA ARG A 168 -6.05 -17.74 -17.08
C ARG A 168 -7.08 -16.75 -16.53
N LEU A 169 -6.63 -15.72 -15.82
CA LEU A 169 -7.49 -14.71 -15.20
C LEU A 169 -7.70 -13.49 -16.12
N ILE A 170 -7.13 -13.46 -17.32
CA ILE A 170 -7.32 -12.35 -18.26
C ILE A 170 -8.80 -12.21 -18.61
N GLY A 171 -9.33 -10.97 -18.49
CA GLY A 171 -10.73 -10.67 -18.73
C GLY A 171 -11.63 -10.82 -17.49
N GLU A 172 -11.13 -11.41 -16.41
CA GLU A 172 -11.87 -11.54 -15.15
C GLU A 172 -11.83 -10.25 -14.31
N ARG A 173 -12.82 -10.11 -13.42
CA ARG A 173 -12.83 -9.10 -12.37
C ARG A 173 -12.51 -9.74 -11.02
N LEU A 174 -11.40 -9.32 -10.41
CA LEU A 174 -10.94 -9.84 -9.13
C LEU A 174 -11.46 -8.97 -7.99
N ARG A 175 -12.03 -9.61 -6.96
CA ARG A 175 -12.20 -8.98 -5.65
C ARG A 175 -10.94 -9.20 -4.85
N LEU A 176 -10.26 -8.12 -4.49
CA LEU A 176 -9.02 -8.14 -3.73
C LEU A 176 -9.31 -7.84 -2.27
N HIS A 177 -8.80 -8.70 -1.39
CA HIS A 177 -8.70 -8.48 0.04
C HIS A 177 -7.24 -8.10 0.32
N ILE A 178 -7.01 -6.84 0.68
CA ILE A 178 -5.67 -6.27 0.77
C ILE A 178 -5.27 -6.11 2.26
N PHE A 179 -4.35 -6.97 2.72
CA PHE A 179 -3.76 -7.04 4.07
C PHE A 179 -2.40 -6.31 4.13
N ASP A 180 -1.80 -6.03 5.29
CA ASP A 180 -0.52 -5.31 5.36
C ASP A 180 0.63 -6.04 4.63
N ASP A 181 0.63 -7.37 4.65
CA ASP A 181 1.72 -8.19 4.11
C ASP A 181 1.38 -8.96 2.83
N ARG A 182 0.10 -9.09 2.50
CA ARG A 182 -0.38 -9.87 1.35
C ARG A 182 -1.64 -9.29 0.71
N ILE A 183 -1.94 -9.77 -0.48
CA ILE A 183 -3.17 -9.49 -1.22
C ILE A 183 -3.77 -10.85 -1.60
N GLU A 184 -5.02 -11.08 -1.23
CA GLU A 184 -5.77 -12.27 -1.63
C GLU A 184 -6.79 -11.87 -2.69
N ALA A 185 -6.71 -12.50 -3.87
CA ALA A 185 -7.59 -12.20 -4.99
C ALA A 185 -8.59 -13.34 -5.23
N PHE A 186 -9.87 -12.97 -5.38
CA PHE A 186 -10.97 -13.90 -5.54
C PHE A 186 -11.70 -13.69 -6.88
N VAL A 187 -12.13 -14.78 -7.50
CA VAL A 187 -13.09 -14.81 -8.61
C VAL A 187 -14.38 -15.41 -8.05
N GLY A 188 -15.44 -14.61 -7.95
CA GLY A 188 -16.64 -15.02 -7.23
C GLY A 188 -16.32 -15.33 -5.76
N ALA A 189 -16.60 -16.57 -5.32
CA ALA A 189 -16.32 -17.05 -3.96
C ALA A 189 -15.00 -17.83 -3.84
N THR A 190 -14.28 -18.07 -4.95
CA THR A 190 -13.07 -18.90 -4.96
C THR A 190 -11.81 -18.04 -4.96
N ARG A 191 -10.86 -18.34 -4.06
CA ARG A 191 -9.56 -17.67 -4.03
C ARG A 191 -8.73 -18.10 -5.24
N ALA A 192 -8.40 -17.14 -6.11
CA ALA A 192 -7.68 -17.37 -7.36
C ALA A 192 -6.16 -17.32 -7.19
N ILE A 193 -5.65 -16.38 -6.38
CA ILE A 193 -4.22 -16.20 -6.09
C ILE A 193 -3.98 -15.40 -4.81
N THR A 194 -2.85 -15.66 -4.15
CA THR A 194 -2.30 -14.81 -3.09
C THR A 194 -0.99 -14.19 -3.57
N LEU A 195 -0.83 -12.89 -3.36
CA LEU A 195 0.33 -12.10 -3.76
C LEU A 195 0.97 -11.47 -2.52
N ALA A 196 2.30 -11.36 -2.47
CA ALA A 196 2.97 -10.60 -1.42
C ALA A 196 2.71 -9.09 -1.63
N ARG A 197 2.37 -8.36 -0.57
CA ARG A 197 2.13 -6.92 -0.69
C ARG A 197 3.45 -6.18 -0.79
N VAL A 198 3.61 -5.41 -1.85
CA VAL A 198 4.75 -4.54 -2.09
C VAL A 198 4.30 -3.08 -1.94
N TYR A 199 5.14 -2.29 -1.31
CA TYR A 199 4.94 -0.85 -1.14
C TYR A 199 5.86 -0.09 -2.08
N GLY A 200 5.32 0.93 -2.74
CA GLY A 200 6.14 1.85 -3.53
C GLY A 200 7.09 2.63 -2.63
N ILE A 201 8.38 2.60 -2.96
CA ILE A 201 9.38 3.47 -2.34
C ILE A 201 9.38 4.77 -3.15
N HIS A 202 9.13 5.91 -2.50
CA HIS A 202 8.98 7.24 -3.14
C HIS A 202 7.80 7.37 -4.11
N HIS A 203 7.76 8.44 -4.92
CA HIS A 203 6.71 8.72 -5.90
C HIS A 203 6.71 7.77 -7.12
N GLU A 204 7.58 6.77 -7.14
CA GLU A 204 7.75 5.84 -8.25
C GLU A 204 6.71 4.71 -8.21
N ARG A 205 6.32 4.23 -9.41
CA ARG A 205 5.41 3.09 -9.54
C ARG A 205 6.18 1.81 -9.25
N ALA A 206 5.95 1.19 -8.10
CA ALA A 206 6.48 -0.14 -7.81
C ALA A 206 5.78 -1.22 -8.63
N ARG A 207 6.50 -2.32 -8.87
CA ARG A 207 6.02 -3.48 -9.62
C ARG A 207 6.40 -4.77 -8.88
N CYS A 208 5.49 -5.73 -8.89
CA CYS A 208 5.69 -7.08 -8.37
C CYS A 208 5.30 -8.08 -9.45
N ILE A 209 6.28 -8.52 -10.22
CA ILE A 209 6.08 -9.33 -11.42
C ILE A 209 6.69 -10.72 -11.20
N ASP A 210 5.88 -11.76 -11.36
CA ASP A 210 6.32 -13.16 -11.44
C ASP A 210 6.29 -13.57 -12.91
N TYR A 211 7.44 -13.96 -13.45
CA TYR A 211 7.54 -14.40 -14.84
C TYR A 211 6.65 -15.60 -15.16
N ARG A 212 6.34 -16.47 -14.18
CA ARG A 212 5.46 -17.65 -14.40
C ARG A 212 4.08 -17.24 -14.83
N HIS A 213 3.63 -16.06 -14.45
CA HIS A 213 2.35 -15.49 -14.89
C HIS A 213 2.35 -15.09 -16.36
N LEU A 214 3.52 -14.76 -16.91
CA LEU A 214 3.68 -14.15 -18.24
C LEU A 214 4.31 -15.08 -19.26
N ILE A 215 5.06 -16.10 -18.82
CA ILE A 215 5.87 -16.97 -19.69
C ILE A 215 5.05 -17.65 -20.79
N GLY A 216 3.83 -18.10 -20.50
CA GLY A 216 2.97 -18.74 -21.49
C GLY A 216 2.58 -17.80 -22.64
N SER A 217 2.35 -16.52 -22.35
CA SER A 217 2.05 -15.50 -23.35
C SER A 217 3.29 -15.07 -24.12
N LEU A 218 4.43 -14.93 -23.42
CA LEU A 218 5.72 -14.56 -24.02
C LEU A 218 6.27 -15.65 -24.94
N ALA A 219 6.10 -16.93 -24.61
CA ALA A 219 6.50 -18.05 -25.45
C ALA A 219 5.79 -18.03 -26.82
N ARG A 220 4.52 -17.61 -26.87
CA ARG A 220 3.76 -17.48 -28.11
C ARG A 220 4.18 -16.28 -28.95
N LYS A 221 4.67 -15.20 -28.32
CA LYS A 221 5.11 -13.96 -28.99
C LYS A 221 6.42 -13.47 -28.38
N PRO A 222 7.57 -14.10 -28.72
CA PRO A 222 8.87 -13.77 -28.10
C PRO A 222 9.29 -12.31 -28.32
N GLN A 223 8.92 -11.73 -29.46
CA GLN A 223 9.19 -10.32 -29.77
C GLN A 223 8.54 -9.33 -28.79
N ALA A 224 7.44 -9.73 -28.12
CA ALA A 224 6.82 -8.89 -27.10
C ALA A 224 7.72 -8.69 -25.86
N LEU A 225 8.64 -9.63 -25.58
CA LEU A 225 9.60 -9.50 -24.49
C LEU A 225 10.61 -8.37 -24.73
N ARG A 226 11.06 -8.21 -25.98
CA ARG A 226 12.15 -7.26 -26.34
C ARG A 226 11.79 -5.82 -26.04
N TYR A 227 10.53 -5.44 -26.24
CA TYR A 227 10.03 -4.07 -26.01
C TYR A 227 9.19 -3.94 -24.72
N SER A 228 9.13 -4.99 -23.90
CA SER A 228 8.34 -4.97 -22.67
C SER A 228 8.99 -4.10 -21.61
N GLN A 229 8.22 -3.17 -21.03
CA GLN A 229 8.66 -2.42 -19.85
C GLN A 229 8.84 -3.30 -18.60
N LEU A 230 8.32 -4.54 -18.61
CA LEU A 230 8.43 -5.51 -17.51
C LEU A 230 9.65 -6.43 -17.66
N ARG A 231 10.44 -6.30 -18.74
CA ARG A 231 11.56 -7.19 -19.08
C ARG A 231 12.56 -7.34 -17.93
N GLU A 232 12.89 -6.22 -17.29
CA GLU A 232 13.89 -6.17 -16.21
C GLU A 232 13.35 -6.69 -14.88
N ASP A 233 12.02 -6.76 -14.73
CA ASP A 233 11.32 -7.26 -13.56
C ASP A 233 11.10 -8.79 -13.62
N LEU A 234 11.11 -9.40 -14.81
CA LEU A 234 10.84 -10.84 -15.01
C LEU A 234 11.92 -11.75 -14.43
N LEU A 235 13.18 -11.39 -14.66
CA LEU A 235 14.36 -12.11 -14.19
C LEU A 235 15.40 -11.07 -13.76
N PRO A 236 15.25 -10.47 -12.57
CA PRO A 236 16.08 -9.36 -12.11
C PRO A 236 17.46 -9.84 -11.64
N ASN A 237 18.09 -10.79 -12.35
CA ASN A 237 19.42 -11.31 -12.01
C ASN A 237 20.47 -10.81 -13.03
N ALA A 238 21.70 -10.62 -12.55
CA ALA A 238 22.79 -10.07 -13.38
C ALA A 238 23.14 -11.00 -14.55
N ALA A 239 23.05 -12.31 -14.36
CA ALA A 239 23.29 -13.31 -15.40
C ALA A 239 22.32 -13.16 -16.59
N TYR A 240 21.03 -13.01 -16.32
CA TYR A 240 19.99 -12.79 -17.32
C TYR A 240 20.22 -11.47 -18.06
N ARG A 241 20.58 -10.39 -17.34
CA ARG A 241 20.90 -9.11 -17.98
C ARG A 241 22.08 -9.25 -18.95
N ALA A 242 23.13 -9.97 -18.57
CA ALA A 242 24.29 -10.22 -19.43
C ALA A 242 23.95 -11.09 -20.65
N ILE A 243 23.20 -12.17 -20.46
CA ILE A 243 22.71 -13.04 -21.55
C ILE A 243 21.83 -12.24 -22.51
N TRP A 244 20.92 -11.44 -21.97
CA TRP A 244 20.02 -10.61 -22.77
C TRP A 244 20.80 -9.59 -23.60
N GLN A 245 21.76 -8.88 -23.00
CA GLN A 245 22.63 -7.95 -23.73
C GLN A 245 23.32 -8.65 -24.89
N HIS A 246 23.92 -9.83 -24.66
CA HIS A 246 24.58 -10.60 -25.71
C HIS A 246 23.63 -10.96 -26.86
N LEU A 247 22.40 -11.41 -26.56
CA LEU A 247 21.37 -11.72 -27.56
C LEU A 247 20.86 -10.47 -28.30
N ASP A 248 20.71 -9.34 -27.60
CA ASP A 248 20.25 -8.06 -28.17
C ASP A 248 21.29 -7.56 -29.19
N TRP A 249 22.59 -7.62 -28.83
CA TRP A 249 23.74 -7.27 -29.67
C TRP A 249 23.83 -8.15 -30.92
N GLN A 250 23.79 -9.49 -30.78
CA GLN A 250 23.83 -10.39 -31.95
C GLN A 250 22.67 -10.17 -32.92
N HIS A 251 21.47 -9.87 -32.40
CA HIS A 251 20.34 -9.56 -33.26
C HIS A 251 20.46 -8.19 -33.95
N LEU A 252 21.07 -7.18 -33.29
CA LEU A 252 21.32 -5.88 -33.90
C LEU A 252 22.35 -5.97 -35.04
N ASP A 253 23.40 -6.75 -34.86
CA ASP A 253 24.42 -7.00 -35.89
C ASP A 253 23.85 -7.74 -37.10
N SER A 254 22.98 -8.74 -36.89
CA SER A 254 22.31 -9.42 -38.01
C SER A 254 21.41 -8.50 -38.87
N HIS A 255 20.96 -7.36 -38.33
CA HIS A 255 20.23 -6.34 -39.10
C HIS A 255 21.15 -5.28 -39.74
N LEU A 256 22.38 -5.09 -39.22
CA LEU A 256 23.40 -4.23 -39.81
C LEU A 256 24.13 -4.93 -40.97
N GLU A 257 24.35 -6.24 -40.88
CA GLU A 257 24.93 -7.06 -41.96
C GLU A 257 23.95 -7.34 -43.11
N ALA A 258 22.63 -7.27 -42.87
CA ALA A 258 21.61 -7.47 -43.90
C ALA A 258 21.35 -6.24 -44.80
N ARG A 259 22.13 -5.15 -44.67
CA ARG A 259 22.07 -4.00 -45.59
C ARG A 259 23.00 -4.24 -46.79
N PRO A 260 22.49 -4.37 -48.02
CA PRO A 260 23.38 -4.39 -49.19
C PRO A 260 24.04 -3.02 -49.35
N PRO A 261 25.31 -2.96 -49.79
CA PRO A 261 25.98 -1.69 -50.04
C PRO A 261 25.43 -1.11 -51.35
N GLY A 262 24.78 0.05 -51.27
CA GLY A 262 24.55 0.90 -52.43
C GLY A 262 23.10 1.33 -52.64
N GLY A 263 22.89 2.63 -52.69
CA GLY A 263 21.66 3.24 -53.21
C GLY A 263 21.21 4.47 -52.45
N ALA A 264 21.94 5.57 -52.59
CA ALA A 264 21.44 6.89 -52.24
C ALA A 264 20.13 7.15 -53.02
N ARG A 265 18.99 7.20 -52.33
CA ARG A 265 17.81 7.96 -52.76
C ARG A 265 17.19 8.62 -51.54
N GLY A 266 17.30 9.95 -51.52
CA GLY A 266 16.59 10.78 -50.57
C GLY A 266 15.08 10.56 -50.70
N VAL A 267 14.43 10.29 -49.58
CA VAL A 267 12.98 10.40 -49.45
C VAL A 267 12.73 11.39 -48.32
N GLN A 268 12.35 12.59 -48.71
CA GLN A 268 11.82 13.61 -47.80
C GLN A 268 10.57 13.05 -47.13
N THR A 269 10.63 12.80 -45.82
CA THR A 269 9.43 12.58 -45.01
C THR A 269 8.75 13.90 -44.75
N HIS A 270 7.67 14.17 -45.49
CA HIS A 270 6.71 15.23 -45.19
C HIS A 270 6.13 15.03 -43.78
N ARG A 271 6.45 15.95 -42.85
CA ARG A 271 5.69 16.14 -41.60
C ARG A 271 4.28 16.65 -41.95
N ARG A 272 3.27 15.78 -41.90
CA ARG A 272 1.86 16.22 -41.84
C ARG A 272 1.52 16.59 -40.40
N HIS A 273 1.45 17.89 -40.14
CA HIS A 273 0.77 18.44 -38.97
C HIS A 273 -0.74 18.24 -39.14
N ALA A 274 -1.34 17.39 -38.30
CA ALA A 274 -2.79 17.35 -38.13
C ALA A 274 -3.21 18.48 -37.16
N ARG A 275 -3.66 19.61 -37.71
CA ARG A 275 -4.49 20.58 -36.98
C ARG A 275 -5.95 20.16 -37.09
N LEU A 276 -6.54 19.77 -35.97
CA LEU A 276 -7.99 19.59 -35.82
C LEU A 276 -8.66 20.96 -35.84
N GLY A 277 -9.59 21.15 -36.78
CA GLY A 277 -10.50 22.28 -36.83
C GLY A 277 -11.76 22.03 -35.99
N GLY A 278 -12.27 23.08 -35.38
CA GLY A 278 -13.60 23.14 -34.77
C GLY A 278 -13.95 24.60 -34.43
N PRO A 279 -15.05 25.19 -34.96
CA PRO A 279 -15.31 26.62 -34.87
C PRO A 279 -16.18 26.95 -33.64
N ARG A 280 -15.90 28.06 -32.94
CA ARG A 280 -16.90 28.71 -32.09
C ARG A 280 -16.91 30.23 -32.32
N ARG A 281 -18.09 30.69 -32.68
CA ARG A 281 -18.49 32.04 -33.05
C ARG A 281 -18.33 33.00 -31.86
N LEU A 282 -17.70 34.15 -32.12
CA LEU A 282 -17.83 35.37 -31.33
C LEU A 282 -18.84 36.28 -32.02
N ARG A 283 -19.94 36.61 -31.34
CA ARG A 283 -20.72 37.82 -31.61
C ARG A 283 -20.98 38.52 -30.29
N ALA A 284 -20.35 39.67 -30.13
CA ALA A 284 -20.63 40.65 -29.10
C ALA A 284 -21.56 41.74 -29.69
N GLY A 285 -22.47 42.26 -28.87
CA GLY A 285 -23.30 43.43 -29.17
C GLY A 285 -24.49 43.57 -28.21
N PRO A 286 -24.94 44.79 -27.86
CA PRO A 286 -24.88 45.26 -26.47
C PRO A 286 -26.22 45.83 -25.91
N ARG A 287 -26.15 46.40 -24.69
CA ARG A 287 -27.10 47.36 -24.04
C ARG A 287 -28.37 46.73 -23.43
N HIS A 288 -29.01 47.17 -22.34
CA HIS A 288 -29.03 48.42 -21.56
C HIS A 288 -29.79 48.21 -20.22
N LEU A 289 -29.54 49.11 -19.25
CA LEU A 289 -30.43 49.69 -18.23
C LEU A 289 -30.93 48.91 -16.99
N ARG A 290 -30.59 49.50 -15.81
CA ARG A 290 -31.43 49.96 -14.65
C ARG A 290 -32.53 49.01 -14.12
N ALA A 291 -32.70 48.80 -12.81
CA ALA A 291 -32.92 49.76 -11.72
C ALA A 291 -32.75 49.06 -10.35
N ARG A 292 -32.06 49.65 -9.36
CA ARG A 292 -32.63 50.32 -8.16
C ARG A 292 -33.85 49.65 -7.51
N THR A 293 -33.68 49.20 -6.25
CA THR A 293 -34.44 49.57 -5.02
C THR A 293 -33.80 48.83 -3.83
N HIS A 294 -33.07 49.47 -2.90
CA HIS A 294 -33.48 50.22 -1.69
C HIS A 294 -34.02 49.39 -0.50
N ARG A 295 -33.34 49.60 0.65
CA ARG A 295 -33.81 49.51 2.07
C ARG A 295 -33.99 48.09 2.64
N ARG A 296 -33.75 47.81 3.93
CA ARG A 296 -33.35 48.62 5.10
C ARG A 296 -32.81 47.69 6.21
N ARG A 297 -31.90 48.26 7.00
CA ARG A 297 -31.58 48.04 8.43
C ARG A 297 -32.48 47.12 9.26
N GLY A 298 -31.84 46.32 10.11
CA GLY A 298 -32.40 45.79 11.36
C GLY A 298 -31.39 44.95 12.15
N HIS A 299 -30.62 45.59 13.02
CA HIS A 299 -29.76 44.99 14.06
C HIS A 299 -30.47 45.19 15.42
N PRO A 300 -29.96 44.67 16.55
CA PRO A 300 -30.19 43.35 17.16
C PRO A 300 -30.91 43.44 18.53
N GLN A 301 -31.09 42.30 19.23
CA GLN A 301 -30.99 42.09 20.70
C GLN A 301 -31.96 41.04 21.30
N PRO A 302 -31.63 40.46 22.47
CA PRO A 302 -31.85 39.05 22.81
C PRO A 302 -32.92 38.84 23.89
N ALA A 303 -33.25 37.59 24.17
CA ALA A 303 -33.85 37.19 25.45
C ALA A 303 -33.31 35.83 25.90
N ARG A 304 -32.85 35.80 27.16
CA ARG A 304 -32.51 34.63 27.96
C ARG A 304 -33.79 33.87 28.34
N ALA A 305 -33.67 32.55 28.43
CA ALA A 305 -34.05 31.75 29.60
C ALA A 305 -33.22 30.46 29.55
#